data_AF-A0A401ZXF9-F1
#
_entry.id   AF-A0A401ZXF9-F1
#
_cell.length_a   1.000
_cell.length_b   1.000
_cell.length_c   1.000
_cell.angle_alpha   90.00
_cell.angle_beta   90.00
_cell.angle_gamma   90.00
#
_symmetry.space_group_name_H-M   'P 1'
#
loop_
_entity.id
_entity.type
_entity.pdbx_description
1 polymer ?
#
loop_
_entity_poly.entity_id
_entity_poly.type
_entity_poly.pdbx_seq_one_letter_code
_entity_poly.pdbx_strand_id
1 'polypeptide(L)'
;MVIEYVLPILLFCLILVLFWLMPSWMPTDLPFGVRVPPEREQDPAIYATHSMYRRGLLISAVLLALLSTLVGIFTSFFWIGTGSILVLVALSSFNYYRAHRRLALVKAQENWYAGLRQAVVADTEPHVQRPYFWLWLLPSLVLLLLMFSIGIARYPELPATIPTHFNAAGEANAWTPKWPGAFYLPLLATVLTSFFALVAWFIPGSRQALNPINPVADKARQQDQGQLWSAVLLLTGGFVNAGLLIAAFMTWQLLPANTLITLLIFLITLCPILLIAIAATVAAQRTRNLPHVANNGYVLRDDDRYWQAGLFYVNPDDPSLMVPKRFGIGWTLNFGHPQARLLIFLFVVFMLVITFLPLILR
;
A
#
# COMPACT_ATOMS: atom_id res chain seq x y z
N MET A 1 10.74 6.94 27.13
CA MET A 1 9.99 5.90 27.90
C MET A 1 8.55 5.73 27.42
N VAL A 2 7.51 6.41 27.93
CA VAL A 2 6.10 6.05 27.60
C VAL A 2 5.79 5.97 26.08
N ILE A 3 6.29 6.93 25.29
CA ILE A 3 6.05 6.98 23.85
C ILE A 3 6.68 5.79 23.10
N GLU A 4 7.83 5.30 23.55
CA GLU A 4 8.51 4.15 22.93
C GLU A 4 7.70 2.84 23.07
N TYR A 5 6.80 2.77 24.05
CA TYR A 5 5.85 1.67 24.21
C TYR A 5 4.56 1.91 23.43
N VAL A 6 4.03 3.14 23.50
CA VAL A 6 2.72 3.48 22.93
C VAL A 6 2.73 3.43 21.41
N LEU A 7 3.77 3.95 20.74
CA LEU A 7 3.78 4.03 19.27
C LEU A 7 3.75 2.66 18.58
N PRO A 8 4.61 1.68 18.97
CA PRO A 8 4.56 0.35 18.35
C PRO A 8 3.23 -0.37 18.61
N ILE A 9 2.63 -0.22 19.81
CA ILE A 9 1.33 -0.82 20.13
C ILE A 9 0.22 -0.22 19.27
N LEU A 10 0.16 1.11 19.16
CA LEU A 10 -0.83 1.79 18.33
C LEU A 10 -0.73 1.35 16.87
N LEU A 11 0.51 1.28 16.35
CA LEU A 11 0.73 0.84 14.97
C LEU A 11 0.38 -0.64 14.78
N PHE A 12 0.73 -1.51 15.73
CA PHE A 12 0.34 -2.93 15.71
C PHE A 12 -1.18 -3.08 15.67
N CYS A 13 -1.90 -2.39 16.56
CA CYS A 13 -3.36 -2.41 16.62
C CYS A 13 -3.98 -1.85 15.34
N LEU A 14 -3.45 -0.76 14.80
CA LEU A 14 -3.90 -0.17 13.54
C LEU A 14 -3.76 -1.16 12.37
N ILE A 15 -2.57 -1.77 12.21
CA ILE A 15 -2.30 -2.76 11.17
C ILE A 15 -3.21 -3.99 11.33
N LEU A 16 -3.43 -4.46 12.56
CA LEU A 16 -4.36 -5.55 12.85
C LEU A 16 -5.79 -5.22 12.40
N VAL A 17 -6.28 -4.02 12.71
CA VAL A 17 -7.62 -3.56 12.31
C VAL A 17 -7.74 -3.51 10.78
N LEU A 18 -6.72 -3.01 10.08
CA LEU A 18 -6.72 -3.00 8.60
C LEU A 18 -6.81 -4.41 8.02
N PHE A 19 -6.00 -5.35 8.52
CA PHE A 19 -6.08 -6.75 8.07
C PHE A 19 -7.40 -7.42 8.41
N TRP A 20 -8.03 -7.04 9.54
CA TRP A 20 -9.34 -7.57 9.93
C TRP A 20 -10.47 -7.04 9.03
N LEU A 21 -10.39 -5.77 8.64
CA LEU A 21 -11.35 -5.12 7.73
C LEU A 21 -11.17 -5.53 6.28
N MET A 22 -9.97 -5.96 5.90
CA MET A 22 -9.59 -6.24 4.51
C MET A 22 -10.57 -7.14 3.74
N PRO A 23 -11.06 -8.28 4.26
CA PRO A 23 -12.05 -9.09 3.54
C PRO A 23 -13.38 -8.36 3.27
N SER A 24 -13.74 -7.36 4.09
CA SER A 24 -14.95 -6.56 3.89
C SER A 24 -14.82 -5.57 2.74
N TRP A 25 -13.61 -5.13 2.41
CA TRP A 25 -13.36 -4.22 1.28
C TRP A 25 -13.25 -4.93 -0.05
N MET A 26 -13.26 -6.26 -0.06
CA MET A 26 -13.16 -7.05 -1.28
C MET A 26 -14.47 -7.06 -2.07
N PRO A 27 -14.39 -7.11 -3.41
CA PRO A 27 -15.52 -7.44 -4.26
C PRO A 27 -16.10 -8.83 -3.92
N THR A 28 -17.41 -9.01 -4.09
CA THR A 28 -18.12 -10.27 -3.82
C THR A 28 -17.79 -11.37 -4.84
N ASP A 29 -17.33 -10.99 -6.02
CA ASP A 29 -16.90 -11.89 -7.09
C ASP A 29 -15.42 -12.33 -6.97
N LEU A 30 -14.67 -11.79 -6.00
CA LEU A 30 -13.24 -12.09 -5.76
C LEU A 30 -12.87 -12.35 -4.28
N PRO A 31 -13.68 -13.08 -3.47
CA PRO A 31 -13.35 -13.38 -2.09
C PRO A 31 -11.99 -14.08 -1.97
N PHE A 32 -11.10 -13.53 -1.13
CA PHE A 32 -9.74 -14.04 -0.93
C PHE A 32 -8.95 -14.23 -2.24
N GLY A 33 -9.28 -13.46 -3.28
CA GLY A 33 -8.65 -13.53 -4.60
C GLY A 33 -8.95 -14.78 -5.42
N VAL A 34 -10.00 -15.53 -5.06
CA VAL A 34 -10.58 -16.60 -5.86
C VAL A 34 -11.76 -16.04 -6.63
N ARG A 35 -11.80 -16.20 -7.96
CA ARG A 35 -12.92 -15.68 -8.75
C ARG A 35 -14.15 -16.57 -8.61
N VAL A 36 -15.29 -15.95 -8.32
CA VAL A 36 -16.57 -16.63 -8.04
C VAL A 36 -17.62 -16.17 -9.05
N PRO A 37 -18.41 -17.10 -9.65
CA PRO A 37 -19.51 -16.72 -10.53
C PRO A 37 -20.69 -16.13 -9.72
N PRO A 38 -21.52 -15.27 -10.33
CA PRO A 38 -22.61 -14.56 -9.63
C PRO A 38 -23.53 -15.47 -8.81
N GLU A 39 -23.83 -16.67 -9.31
CA GLU A 39 -24.71 -17.66 -8.64
C GLU A 39 -24.13 -18.23 -7.34
N ARG A 40 -22.82 -18.09 -7.12
CA ARG A 40 -22.09 -18.63 -5.96
C ARG A 40 -21.57 -17.56 -5.01
N GLU A 41 -21.86 -16.28 -5.24
CA GLU A 41 -21.39 -15.18 -4.37
C GLU A 41 -21.88 -15.31 -2.92
N GLN A 42 -23.00 -16.00 -2.71
CA GLN A 42 -23.59 -16.25 -1.39
C GLN A 42 -23.35 -17.67 -0.86
N ASP A 43 -22.40 -18.41 -1.44
CA ASP A 43 -22.12 -19.78 -1.04
C ASP A 43 -21.64 -19.85 0.44
N PRO A 44 -22.18 -20.76 1.28
CA PRO A 44 -21.79 -20.90 2.69
C PRO A 44 -20.28 -21.07 2.91
N ALA A 45 -19.57 -21.66 1.94
CA ALA A 45 -18.11 -21.84 2.01
C ALA A 45 -17.35 -20.49 2.09
N ILE A 46 -17.88 -19.44 1.47
CA ILE A 46 -17.30 -18.09 1.50
C ILE A 46 -17.40 -17.53 2.93
N TYR A 47 -18.59 -17.53 3.52
CA TYR A 47 -18.80 -17.05 4.89
C TYR A 47 -17.97 -17.83 5.93
N ALA A 48 -17.89 -19.16 5.78
CA ALA A 48 -17.03 -19.99 6.63
C ALA A 48 -15.54 -19.58 6.53
N THR A 49 -15.08 -19.24 5.32
CA THR A 49 -13.71 -18.81 5.05
C THR A 49 -13.43 -17.43 5.66
N HIS A 50 -14.38 -16.49 5.60
CA HIS A 50 -14.28 -15.20 6.30
C HIS A 50 -14.11 -15.38 7.82
N SER A 51 -14.91 -16.23 8.43
CA SER A 51 -14.85 -16.53 9.87
C SER A 51 -13.51 -17.17 10.24
N MET A 52 -13.05 -18.15 9.45
CA MET A 52 -11.76 -18.79 9.65
C MET A 52 -10.60 -17.79 9.59
N TYR A 53 -10.58 -16.91 8.58
CA TYR A 53 -9.54 -15.88 8.44
C TYR A 53 -9.51 -14.94 9.64
N ARG A 54 -10.67 -14.37 10.03
CA ARG A 54 -10.74 -13.42 11.15
C ARG A 54 -10.33 -14.05 12.49
N ARG A 55 -10.77 -15.28 12.75
CA ARG A 55 -10.37 -16.04 13.95
C ARG A 55 -8.88 -16.33 13.95
N GLY A 56 -8.34 -16.82 12.84
CA GLY A 56 -6.92 -17.12 12.69
C GLY A 56 -6.04 -15.87 12.87
N LEU A 57 -6.46 -14.74 12.30
CA LEU A 57 -5.79 -13.45 12.45
C LEU A 57 -5.77 -12.98 13.92
N LEU A 58 -6.92 -13.03 14.62
CA LEU A 58 -6.99 -12.62 16.03
C LEU A 58 -6.16 -13.52 16.94
N ILE A 59 -6.21 -14.83 16.75
CA ILE A 59 -5.38 -15.78 17.51
C ILE A 59 -3.89 -15.48 17.27
N SER A 60 -3.50 -15.30 16.01
CA SER A 60 -2.12 -14.98 15.64
C SER A 60 -1.65 -13.68 16.31
N ALA A 61 -2.49 -12.65 16.28
CA ALA A 61 -2.18 -11.35 16.87
C ALA A 61 -2.08 -11.39 18.40
N VAL A 62 -3.00 -12.10 19.08
CA VAL A 62 -2.97 -12.26 20.54
C VAL A 62 -1.73 -13.03 20.98
N LEU A 63 -1.43 -14.17 20.34
CA LEU A 63 -0.23 -14.95 20.66
C LEU A 63 1.05 -14.14 20.43
N LEU A 64 1.10 -13.39 19.33
CA LEU A 64 2.24 -12.52 19.02
C LEU A 64 2.37 -11.37 20.02
N ALA A 65 1.26 -10.74 20.44
CA ALA A 65 1.27 -9.68 21.44
C ALA A 65 1.75 -10.19 22.80
N LEU A 66 1.29 -11.37 23.23
CA LEU A 66 1.73 -12.03 24.46
C LEU A 66 3.23 -12.37 24.41
N LEU A 67 3.69 -12.98 23.31
CA LEU A 67 5.10 -13.30 23.12
C LEU A 67 5.97 -12.05 23.08
N SER A 68 5.54 -11.01 22.35
CA SER A 68 6.27 -9.74 22.26
C SER A 68 6.35 -9.03 23.60
N THR A 69 5.29 -9.11 24.41
CA THR A 69 5.30 -8.58 25.78
C THR A 69 6.27 -9.36 26.65
N LEU A 70 6.22 -10.70 26.61
CA LEU A 70 7.10 -11.55 27.40
C LEU A 70 8.57 -11.33 27.06
N VAL A 71 8.92 -11.34 25.77
CA VAL A 71 10.30 -11.09 25.30
C VAL A 71 10.72 -9.65 25.58
N GLY A 72 9.79 -8.69 25.46
CA GLY A 72 10.02 -7.28 25.75
C GLY A 72 10.39 -7.00 27.20
N ILE A 73 9.97 -7.84 28.16
CA ILE A 73 10.39 -7.73 29.58
C ILE A 73 11.89 -7.97 29.74
N PHE A 74 12.47 -8.86 28.94
CA PHE A 74 13.90 -9.22 29.02
C PHE A 74 14.79 -8.43 28.06
N THR A 75 14.21 -7.59 27.20
CA THR A 75 14.92 -6.89 26.12
C THR A 75 14.35 -5.48 25.91
N SER A 76 14.43 -4.92 24.70
CA SER A 76 13.86 -3.61 24.37
C SER A 76 12.46 -3.75 23.78
N PHE A 77 11.46 -3.25 24.50
CA PHE A 77 10.07 -3.24 24.02
C PHE A 77 9.90 -2.48 22.71
N PHE A 78 10.69 -1.43 22.45
CA PHE A 78 10.64 -0.68 21.19
C PHE A 78 11.01 -1.58 20.00
N TRP A 79 12.16 -2.25 20.06
CA TRP A 79 12.62 -3.11 18.98
C TRP A 79 11.73 -4.34 18.80
N ILE A 80 11.31 -4.99 19.90
CA ILE A 80 10.40 -6.12 19.85
C ILE A 80 9.02 -5.71 19.33
N GLY A 81 8.49 -4.58 19.80
CA GLY A 81 7.22 -4.01 19.35
C GLY A 81 7.24 -3.71 17.85
N THR A 82 8.26 -3.02 17.36
CA THR A 82 8.40 -2.73 15.92
C THR A 82 8.62 -4.01 15.10
N GLY A 83 9.45 -4.93 15.57
CA GLY A 83 9.67 -6.23 14.93
C GLY A 83 8.39 -7.08 14.85
N SER A 84 7.54 -7.02 15.87
CA SER A 84 6.27 -7.74 15.91
C SER A 84 5.31 -7.29 14.81
N ILE A 85 5.40 -6.06 14.32
CA ILE A 85 4.56 -5.58 13.21
C ILE A 85 4.90 -6.33 11.91
N LEU A 86 6.18 -6.56 11.64
CA LEU A 86 6.61 -7.35 10.48
C LEU A 86 6.15 -8.80 10.59
N VAL A 87 6.25 -9.39 11.80
CA VAL A 87 5.73 -10.74 12.07
C VAL A 87 4.21 -10.79 11.91
N LEU A 88 3.47 -9.76 12.35
CA LEU A 88 2.03 -9.65 12.18
C LEU A 88 1.64 -9.63 10.70
N VAL A 89 2.36 -8.87 9.86
CA VAL A 89 2.14 -8.84 8.41
C VAL A 89 2.37 -10.23 7.79
N ALA A 90 3.42 -10.92 8.20
CA ALA A 90 3.72 -12.28 7.72
C ALA A 90 2.63 -13.28 8.14
N LEU A 91 2.22 -13.27 9.41
CA LEU A 91 1.13 -14.12 9.91
C LEU A 91 -0.20 -13.79 9.24
N SER A 92 -0.49 -12.51 8.98
CA SER A 92 -1.70 -12.09 8.25
C SER A 92 -1.71 -12.63 6.82
N SER A 93 -0.56 -12.56 6.14
CA SER A 93 -0.37 -13.12 4.79
C SER A 93 -0.52 -14.64 4.77
N PHE A 94 -0.03 -15.32 5.80
CA PHE A 94 -0.23 -16.77 5.97
C PHE A 94 -1.71 -17.14 6.20
N ASN A 95 -2.41 -16.40 7.07
CA ASN A 95 -3.85 -16.58 7.29
C ASN A 95 -4.66 -16.35 6.01
N TYR A 96 -4.29 -15.33 5.23
CA TYR A 96 -4.83 -15.11 3.90
C TYR A 96 -4.59 -16.31 2.97
N TYR A 97 -3.36 -16.80 2.87
CA TYR A 97 -3.02 -17.91 1.99
C TYR A 97 -3.84 -19.18 2.33
N ARG A 98 -4.03 -19.46 3.63
CA ARG A 98 -4.91 -20.55 4.08
C ARG A 98 -6.36 -20.36 3.62
N ALA A 99 -6.88 -19.14 3.72
CA ALA A 99 -8.23 -18.80 3.27
C ALA A 99 -8.38 -18.94 1.75
N HIS A 100 -7.43 -18.39 0.99
CA HIS A 100 -7.36 -18.53 -0.47
C HIS A 100 -7.33 -20.01 -0.89
N ARG A 101 -6.44 -20.81 -0.29
CA ARG A 101 -6.31 -22.24 -0.59
C ARG A 101 -7.57 -23.03 -0.30
N ARG A 102 -8.23 -22.77 0.83
CA ARG A 102 -9.49 -23.42 1.20
C ARG A 102 -10.56 -23.15 0.14
N LEU A 103 -10.76 -21.89 -0.23
CA LEU A 103 -11.81 -21.51 -1.17
C LEU A 103 -11.53 -21.99 -2.60
N ALA A 104 -10.27 -21.93 -3.04
CA ALA A 104 -9.86 -22.46 -4.34
C ALA A 104 -10.10 -23.98 -4.45
N LEU A 105 -9.90 -24.74 -3.35
CA LEU A 105 -10.20 -26.16 -3.31
C LEU A 105 -11.69 -26.46 -3.42
N VAL A 106 -12.54 -25.74 -2.68
CA VAL A 106 -14.00 -25.89 -2.78
C VAL A 106 -14.49 -25.59 -4.19
N LYS A 107 -14.05 -24.46 -4.76
CA LYS A 107 -14.36 -24.07 -6.14
C LYS A 107 -14.01 -25.16 -7.15
N ALA A 108 -12.84 -25.79 -6.99
CA ALA A 108 -12.38 -26.86 -7.87
C ALA A 108 -13.17 -28.15 -7.68
N GLN A 109 -13.45 -28.55 -6.44
CA GLN A 109 -14.20 -29.78 -6.11
C GLN A 109 -15.64 -29.73 -6.60
N GLU A 110 -16.30 -28.59 -6.46
CA GLU A 110 -17.70 -28.40 -6.86
C GLU A 110 -17.84 -27.88 -8.30
N ASN A 111 -16.72 -27.66 -9.00
CA ASN A 111 -16.66 -27.19 -10.38
C ASN A 111 -17.57 -25.97 -10.63
N TRP A 112 -17.38 -24.88 -9.87
CA TRP A 112 -18.29 -23.73 -9.86
C TRP A 112 -18.54 -23.07 -11.21
N TYR A 113 -17.66 -23.29 -12.20
CA TYR A 113 -17.81 -22.76 -13.56
C TYR A 113 -18.46 -23.74 -14.56
N ALA A 114 -18.88 -24.92 -14.11
CA ALA A 114 -19.52 -25.91 -14.97
C ALA A 114 -20.78 -25.35 -15.64
N GLY A 115 -20.87 -25.48 -16.97
CA GLY A 115 -22.03 -25.04 -17.74
C GLY A 115 -22.14 -23.52 -17.96
N LEU A 116 -21.25 -22.71 -17.39
CA LEU A 116 -21.27 -21.25 -17.55
C LEU A 116 -20.56 -20.81 -18.83
N ARG A 117 -21.12 -19.81 -19.54
CA ARG A 117 -20.48 -19.20 -20.71
C ARG A 117 -19.54 -18.10 -20.26
N GLN A 118 -18.24 -18.34 -20.41
CA GLN A 118 -17.22 -17.37 -20.02
C GLN A 118 -16.91 -16.41 -21.16
N ALA A 119 -16.84 -15.11 -20.88
CA ALA A 119 -16.46 -14.09 -21.84
C ALA A 119 -15.34 -13.18 -21.30
N VAL A 120 -14.57 -12.62 -22.23
CA VAL A 120 -13.58 -11.57 -21.98
C VAL A 120 -13.94 -10.40 -22.86
N VAL A 121 -14.17 -9.24 -22.26
CA VAL A 121 -14.39 -8.00 -23.00
C VAL A 121 -13.09 -7.22 -23.03
N ALA A 122 -12.61 -6.92 -24.23
CA ALA A 122 -11.44 -6.09 -24.45
C ALA A 122 -11.88 -4.68 -24.84
N ASP A 123 -11.39 -3.68 -24.12
CA ASP A 123 -11.48 -2.30 -24.54
C ASP A 123 -10.42 -2.03 -25.62
N THR A 124 -10.84 -1.44 -26.74
CA THR A 124 -9.96 -1.11 -27.86
C THR A 124 -9.68 0.38 -27.96
N GLU A 125 -10.30 1.19 -27.11
CA GLU A 125 -10.10 2.64 -27.10
C GLU A 125 -8.80 3.01 -26.35
N PRO A 126 -7.88 3.77 -26.97
CA PRO A 126 -6.58 4.06 -26.37
C PRO A 126 -6.63 5.18 -25.31
N HIS A 127 -7.79 5.79 -25.04
CA HIS A 127 -7.83 7.04 -24.27
C HIS A 127 -8.08 6.82 -22.77
N VAL A 128 -7.04 7.12 -21.98
CA VAL A 128 -7.10 7.15 -20.51
C VAL A 128 -7.04 8.60 -20.04
N GLN A 129 -8.10 9.06 -19.38
CA GLN A 129 -8.17 10.42 -18.85
C GLN A 129 -7.46 10.53 -17.48
N ARG A 130 -6.78 11.66 -17.26
CA ARG A 130 -6.06 11.98 -16.01
C ARG A 130 -6.29 13.44 -15.57
N PRO A 131 -7.55 13.91 -15.49
CA PRO A 131 -7.86 15.34 -15.40
C PRO A 131 -7.27 16.03 -14.15
N TYR A 132 -7.16 15.32 -13.03
CA TYR A 132 -6.75 15.89 -11.75
C TYR A 132 -5.33 15.50 -11.30
N PHE A 133 -4.53 14.86 -12.16
CA PHE A 133 -3.20 14.35 -11.76
C PHE A 133 -2.30 15.44 -11.16
N TRP A 134 -2.15 16.56 -11.87
CA TRP A 134 -1.30 17.67 -11.43
C TRP A 134 -1.86 18.38 -10.20
N LEU A 135 -3.18 18.45 -10.06
CA LEU A 135 -3.84 19.01 -8.88
C LEU A 135 -3.47 18.23 -7.61
N TRP A 136 -3.52 16.89 -7.67
CA TRP A 136 -3.19 16.05 -6.53
C TRP A 136 -1.68 15.91 -6.28
N LEU A 137 -0.85 16.13 -7.31
CA LEU A 137 0.61 16.16 -7.17
C LEU A 137 1.13 17.49 -6.58
N LEU A 138 0.35 18.57 -6.72
CA LEU A 138 0.73 19.93 -6.30
C LEU A 138 1.21 20.03 -4.84
N PRO A 139 0.55 19.44 -3.82
CA PRO A 139 1.02 19.55 -2.43
C PRO A 139 2.44 19.02 -2.26
N SER A 140 2.77 17.89 -2.90
CA SER A 140 4.11 17.31 -2.85
C SER A 140 5.14 18.22 -3.51
N LEU A 141 4.81 18.83 -4.66
CA LEU A 141 5.71 19.74 -5.39
C LEU A 141 5.97 21.03 -4.62
N VAL A 142 4.94 21.60 -3.98
CA VAL A 142 5.07 22.80 -3.15
C VAL A 142 5.99 22.52 -1.95
N LEU A 143 5.80 21.38 -1.28
CA LEU A 143 6.66 20.99 -0.15
C LEU A 143 8.10 20.72 -0.58
N LEU A 144 8.31 20.13 -1.77
CA LEU A 144 9.65 19.96 -2.35
C LEU A 144 10.33 21.29 -2.63
N LEU A 145 9.63 22.20 -3.32
CA LEU A 145 10.15 23.53 -3.60
C LEU A 145 10.52 24.27 -2.31
N LEU A 146 9.67 24.18 -1.29
CA LEU A 146 9.93 24.78 0.02
C LEU A 146 11.16 24.17 0.69
N MET A 147 11.28 22.83 0.68
CA MET A 147 12.44 22.13 1.23
C MET A 147 13.75 22.59 0.57
N PHE A 148 13.82 22.62 -0.77
CA PHE A 148 15.03 23.07 -1.46
C PHE A 148 15.31 24.55 -1.21
N SER A 149 14.29 25.40 -1.28
CA SER A 149 14.45 26.85 -1.10
C SER A 149 14.98 27.19 0.30
N ILE A 150 14.40 26.61 1.35
CA ILE A 150 14.84 26.81 2.73
C ILE A 150 16.22 26.19 2.96
N GLY A 151 16.44 24.97 2.46
CA GLY A 151 17.73 24.28 2.58
C GLY A 151 18.87 25.10 1.97
N ILE A 152 18.68 25.64 0.76
CA ILE A 152 19.67 26.51 0.09
C ILE A 152 19.89 27.79 0.90
N ALA A 153 18.81 28.44 1.36
CA ALA A 153 18.91 29.68 2.13
C ALA A 153 19.65 29.48 3.47
N ARG A 154 19.46 28.34 4.14
CA ARG A 154 20.12 28.04 5.42
C ARG A 154 21.51 27.44 5.29
N TYR A 155 21.85 26.83 4.16
CA TYR A 155 23.11 26.13 3.96
C TYR A 155 24.39 26.91 4.35
N PRO A 156 24.51 28.24 4.09
CA PRO A 156 25.70 29.01 4.46
C PRO A 156 25.95 29.07 5.97
N GLU A 157 24.87 29.09 6.77
CA GLU A 157 24.90 29.25 8.23
C GLU A 157 25.06 27.91 8.97
N LEU A 158 24.90 26.78 8.27
CA LEU A 158 25.00 25.47 8.89
C LEU A 158 26.44 25.17 9.33
N PRO A 159 26.62 24.59 10.54
CA PRO A 159 27.93 24.13 11.00
C PRO A 159 28.48 23.03 10.08
N ALA A 160 29.79 22.77 10.17
CA ALA A 160 30.44 21.75 9.33
C ALA A 160 29.80 20.35 9.45
N THR A 161 29.27 20.03 10.63
CA THR A 161 28.54 18.80 10.93
C THR A 161 27.17 19.12 11.52
N ILE A 162 26.14 18.43 11.04
CA ILE A 162 24.75 18.62 11.47
C ILE A 162 24.13 17.32 11.98
N PRO A 163 23.15 17.38 12.91
CA PRO A 163 22.40 16.21 13.34
C PRO A 163 21.47 15.76 12.21
N THR A 164 21.52 14.48 11.83
CA THR A 164 20.72 13.90 10.73
C THR A 164 19.82 12.75 11.18
N HIS A 165 19.95 12.29 12.43
CA HIS A 165 19.07 11.29 13.01
C HIS A 165 18.78 11.64 14.47
N PHE A 166 17.53 11.41 14.87
CA PHE A 166 17.00 11.71 16.20
C PHE A 166 16.28 10.49 16.75
N ASN A 167 16.39 10.26 18.06
CA ASN A 167 15.61 9.22 18.75
C ASN A 167 14.17 9.71 19.04
N ALA A 168 13.35 8.86 19.68
CA ALA A 168 11.96 9.18 19.99
C ALA A 168 11.78 10.36 20.98
N ALA A 169 12.82 10.70 21.75
CA ALA A 169 12.84 11.87 22.64
C ALA A 169 13.25 13.16 21.91
N GLY A 170 13.65 13.07 20.64
CA GLY A 170 14.19 14.19 19.86
C GLY A 170 15.69 14.43 20.10
N GLU A 171 16.41 13.51 20.73
CA GLU A 171 17.84 13.66 20.95
C GLU A 171 18.60 13.18 19.71
N ALA A 172 19.57 13.99 19.25
CA ALA A 172 20.39 13.63 18.11
C ALA A 172 21.34 12.48 18.45
N ASN A 173 21.32 11.40 17.68
CA ASN A 173 22.18 10.22 17.89
C ASN A 173 22.98 9.80 16.64
N ALA A 174 22.86 10.53 15.51
CA ALA A 174 23.78 10.43 14.38
C ALA A 174 23.97 11.78 13.69
N TRP A 175 25.22 12.07 13.31
CA TRP A 175 25.66 13.35 12.75
C TRP A 175 26.37 13.11 11.42
N THR A 176 26.25 14.05 10.49
CA THR A 176 26.80 13.96 9.13
C THR A 176 27.43 15.30 8.73
N PRO A 177 28.47 15.33 7.87
CA PRO A 177 28.94 16.56 7.25
C PRO A 177 27.78 17.31 6.55
N LYS A 178 27.80 18.65 6.60
CA LYS A 178 26.70 19.47 6.06
C LYS A 178 26.40 19.20 4.58
N TRP A 179 27.42 18.83 3.82
CA TRP A 179 27.27 18.18 2.52
C TRP A 179 27.69 16.71 2.64
N PRO A 180 26.83 15.74 2.30
CA PRO A 180 25.49 15.88 1.69
C PRO A 180 24.33 16.04 2.71
N GLY A 181 24.60 16.04 4.02
CA GLY A 181 23.58 15.88 5.06
C GLY A 181 22.40 16.85 4.97
N ALA A 182 22.65 18.12 4.63
CA ALA A 182 21.60 19.15 4.56
C ALA A 182 20.55 18.89 3.47
N PHE A 183 20.89 18.11 2.44
CA PHE A 183 20.01 17.86 1.28
C PHE A 183 19.54 16.41 1.17
N TYR A 184 19.93 15.52 2.10
CA TYR A 184 19.49 14.12 2.07
C TYR A 184 17.96 13.98 2.13
N LEU A 185 17.29 14.66 3.06
CA LEU A 185 15.82 14.59 3.19
C LEU A 185 15.07 15.20 1.99
N PRO A 186 15.44 16.40 1.47
CA PRO A 186 14.89 16.90 0.21
C PRO A 186 15.08 15.95 -0.97
N LEU A 187 16.26 15.33 -1.11
CA LEU A 187 16.54 14.36 -2.18
C LEU A 187 15.67 13.11 -2.04
N LEU A 188 15.55 12.56 -0.82
CA LEU A 188 14.66 11.43 -0.53
C LEU A 188 13.21 11.79 -0.87
N ALA A 189 12.74 12.98 -0.51
CA ALA A 189 11.41 13.46 -0.84
C ALA A 189 11.19 13.53 -2.36
N THR A 190 12.16 14.05 -3.13
CA THR A 190 12.08 14.09 -4.60
C THR A 190 11.94 12.70 -5.19
N VAL A 191 12.73 11.78 -4.68
CA VAL A 191 12.72 10.37 -5.07
C VAL A 191 11.36 9.73 -4.82
N LEU A 192 10.84 9.84 -3.60
CA LEU A 192 9.56 9.24 -3.22
C LEU A 192 8.39 9.89 -3.98
N THR A 193 8.43 11.21 -4.16
CA THR A 193 7.43 11.94 -4.94
C THR A 193 7.42 11.50 -6.40
N SER A 194 8.61 11.34 -7.00
CA SER A 194 8.74 10.86 -8.39
C SER A 194 8.21 9.44 -8.53
N PHE A 195 8.51 8.57 -7.57
CA PHE A 195 8.00 7.21 -7.54
C PHE A 195 6.47 7.16 -7.42
N PHE A 196 5.88 7.90 -6.46
CA PHE A 196 4.43 7.97 -6.32
C PHE A 196 3.74 8.57 -7.54
N ALA A 197 4.33 9.61 -8.14
CA ALA A 197 3.83 10.21 -9.37
C ALA A 197 3.87 9.22 -10.55
N LEU A 198 4.96 8.47 -10.70
CA LEU A 198 5.11 7.44 -11.72
C LEU A 198 4.04 6.36 -11.56
N VAL A 199 3.88 5.81 -10.35
CA VAL A 199 2.87 4.77 -10.09
C VAL A 199 1.45 5.32 -10.29
N ALA A 200 1.14 6.50 -9.76
CA ALA A 200 -0.16 7.15 -9.95
C ALA A 200 -0.49 7.43 -11.41
N TRP A 201 0.52 7.67 -12.26
CA TRP A 201 0.32 7.89 -13.70
C TRP A 201 -0.19 6.64 -14.43
N PHE A 202 0.30 5.46 -14.05
CA PHE A 202 -0.06 4.19 -14.68
C PHE A 202 -1.37 3.59 -14.15
N ILE A 203 -1.77 3.92 -12.92
CA ILE A 203 -2.95 3.36 -12.26
C ILE A 203 -4.23 3.46 -13.13
N PRO A 204 -4.67 4.65 -13.61
CA PRO A 204 -5.92 4.77 -14.37
C PRO A 204 -5.88 4.07 -15.73
N GLY A 205 -4.68 3.80 -16.26
CA GLY A 205 -4.46 3.11 -17.53
C GLY A 205 -4.11 1.64 -17.40
N SER A 206 -4.16 1.07 -16.19
CA SER A 206 -3.96 -0.35 -15.98
C SER A 206 -5.03 -1.19 -16.67
N ARG A 207 -4.74 -2.48 -16.91
CA ARG A 207 -5.68 -3.42 -17.52
C ARG A 207 -7.01 -3.42 -16.79
N GLN A 208 -8.09 -3.28 -17.56
CA GLN A 208 -9.44 -3.39 -17.04
C GLN A 208 -9.97 -4.81 -17.30
N ALA A 209 -10.36 -5.52 -16.25
CA ALA A 209 -11.08 -6.78 -16.37
C ALA A 209 -12.56 -6.46 -16.42
N LEU A 210 -13.08 -6.15 -17.61
CA LEU A 210 -14.45 -5.67 -17.78
C LEU A 210 -15.47 -6.80 -17.62
N ASN A 211 -16.49 -6.55 -16.79
CA ASN A 211 -17.62 -7.45 -16.65
C ASN A 211 -18.43 -7.54 -17.96
N PRO A 212 -18.61 -8.74 -18.55
CA PRO A 212 -19.40 -8.94 -19.77
C PRO A 212 -20.87 -8.51 -19.68
N ILE A 213 -21.44 -8.44 -18.47
CA ILE A 213 -22.84 -8.06 -18.26
C ILE A 213 -23.06 -6.56 -18.54
N ASN A 214 -22.13 -5.71 -18.09
CA ASN A 214 -22.21 -4.25 -18.31
C ASN A 214 -20.80 -3.64 -18.44
N PRO A 215 -20.14 -3.81 -19.60
CA PRO A 215 -18.75 -3.40 -19.77
C PRO A 215 -18.55 -1.87 -19.74
N VAL A 216 -19.54 -1.08 -20.19
CA VAL A 216 -19.45 0.38 -20.24
C VAL A 216 -19.46 0.97 -18.82
N ALA A 217 -20.40 0.54 -17.99
CA ALA A 217 -20.46 1.01 -16.60
C ALA A 217 -19.26 0.52 -15.78
N ASP A 218 -18.79 -0.71 -16.03
CA ASP A 218 -17.63 -1.25 -15.34
C ASP A 218 -16.32 -0.54 -15.73
N LYS A 219 -16.17 -0.17 -17.01
CA LYS A 219 -15.07 0.67 -17.49
C LYS A 219 -15.03 2.02 -16.78
N ALA A 220 -16.15 2.74 -16.77
CA ALA A 220 -16.24 4.04 -16.09
C ALA A 220 -15.89 3.92 -14.59
N ARG A 221 -16.41 2.89 -13.92
CA ARG A 221 -16.10 2.61 -12.51
C ARG A 221 -14.62 2.32 -12.28
N GLN A 222 -13.99 1.47 -13.08
CA GLN A 222 -12.57 1.14 -12.93
C GLN A 222 -11.68 2.37 -13.19
N GLN A 223 -12.06 3.24 -14.13
CA GLN A 223 -11.39 4.53 -14.36
C GLN A 223 -11.55 5.46 -13.15
N ASP A 224 -12.75 5.62 -12.59
CA ASP A 224 -12.99 6.44 -11.40
C ASP A 224 -12.23 5.93 -10.18
N GLN A 225 -12.18 4.60 -9.98
CA GLN A 225 -11.38 3.99 -8.93
C GLN A 225 -9.89 4.21 -9.16
N GLY A 226 -9.41 4.08 -10.40
CA GLY A 226 -8.05 4.43 -10.78
C GLY A 226 -7.70 5.88 -10.42
N GLN A 227 -8.58 6.83 -10.75
CA GLN A 227 -8.39 8.25 -10.40
C GLN A 227 -8.38 8.47 -8.88
N LEU A 228 -9.31 7.86 -8.13
CA LEU A 228 -9.35 7.92 -6.67
C LEU A 228 -8.04 7.44 -6.05
N TRP A 229 -7.57 6.24 -6.45
CA TRP A 229 -6.36 5.68 -5.88
C TRP A 229 -5.09 6.42 -6.30
N SER A 230 -5.07 7.00 -7.50
CA SER A 230 -4.01 7.90 -7.92
C SER A 230 -3.96 9.14 -7.04
N ALA A 231 -5.11 9.75 -6.75
CA ALA A 231 -5.20 10.89 -5.85
C ALA A 231 -4.74 10.54 -4.42
N VAL A 232 -5.19 9.40 -3.88
CA VAL A 232 -4.80 8.90 -2.55
C VAL A 232 -3.29 8.66 -2.46
N LEU A 233 -2.69 8.09 -3.51
CA LEU A 233 -1.24 7.85 -3.57
C LEU A 233 -0.46 9.17 -3.62
N LEU A 234 -0.92 10.15 -4.41
CA LEU A 234 -0.28 11.46 -4.51
C LEU A 234 -0.39 12.27 -3.20
N LEU A 235 -1.56 12.25 -2.55
CA LEU A 235 -1.77 12.86 -1.24
C LEU A 235 -0.94 12.19 -0.14
N THR A 236 -0.74 10.86 -0.23
CA THR A 236 0.20 10.13 0.64
C THR A 236 1.61 10.70 0.50
N GLY A 237 2.05 10.99 -0.73
CA GLY A 237 3.31 11.71 -0.98
C GLY A 237 3.37 13.07 -0.29
N GLY A 238 2.26 13.82 -0.29
CA GLY A 238 2.17 15.11 0.40
C GLY A 238 2.36 14.99 1.92
N PHE A 239 1.69 14.03 2.57
CA PHE A 239 1.86 13.75 4.00
C PHE A 239 3.28 13.29 4.34
N VAL A 240 3.88 12.43 3.51
CA VAL A 240 5.27 12.00 3.68
C VAL A 240 6.21 13.20 3.57
N ASN A 241 6.06 14.03 2.55
CA ASN A 241 6.88 15.23 2.37
C ASN A 241 6.68 16.25 3.51
N ALA A 242 5.49 16.35 4.08
CA ALA A 242 5.24 17.21 5.25
C ALA A 242 6.03 16.73 6.47
N GLY A 243 6.03 15.41 6.74
CA GLY A 243 6.86 14.81 7.78
C GLY A 243 8.36 15.03 7.54
N LEU A 244 8.82 14.81 6.29
CA LEU A 244 10.21 15.03 5.89
C LEU A 244 10.64 16.50 6.00
N LEU A 245 9.76 17.45 5.68
CA LEU A 245 10.03 18.88 5.85
C LEU A 245 10.23 19.25 7.33
N ILE A 246 9.39 18.73 8.23
CA ILE A 246 9.55 18.96 9.68
C ILE A 246 10.87 18.35 10.17
N ALA A 247 11.21 17.13 9.72
CA ALA A 247 12.50 16.52 10.02
C ALA A 247 13.69 17.31 9.44
N ALA A 248 13.53 17.91 8.27
CA ALA A 248 14.52 18.81 7.68
C ALA A 248 14.70 20.09 8.49
N PHE A 249 13.63 20.65 9.06
CA PHE A 249 13.72 21.79 9.98
C PHE A 249 14.50 21.45 11.26
N MET A 250 14.37 20.24 11.80
CA MET A 250 15.23 19.79 12.91
C MET A 250 16.69 19.68 12.48
N THR A 251 16.95 19.13 11.29
CA THR A 251 18.30 18.99 10.71
C THR A 251 18.98 20.34 10.46
N TRP A 252 18.22 21.33 9.97
CA TRP A 252 18.67 22.70 9.74
C TRP A 252 18.62 23.60 10.99
N GLN A 253 18.35 23.02 12.17
CA GLN A 253 18.30 23.73 13.45
C GLN A 253 17.29 24.90 13.47
N LEU A 254 16.25 24.81 12.64
CA LEU A 254 15.13 25.74 12.57
C LEU A 254 14.04 25.43 13.61
N LEU A 255 13.93 24.16 14.00
CA LEU A 255 13.01 23.71 15.04
C LEU A 255 13.79 22.94 16.11
N PRO A 256 13.42 23.09 17.40
CA PRO A 256 13.98 22.26 18.44
C PRO A 256 13.54 20.81 18.23
N ALA A 257 14.49 19.89 18.34
CA ALA A 257 14.20 18.47 18.34
C ALA A 257 13.73 18.05 19.73
N ASN A 258 12.45 17.72 19.86
CA ASN A 258 11.86 17.25 21.11
C ASN A 258 10.75 16.23 20.85
N THR A 259 10.24 15.66 21.93
CA THR A 259 9.17 14.68 21.92
C THR A 259 7.89 15.15 21.21
N LEU A 260 7.50 16.42 21.36
CA LEU A 260 6.27 16.94 20.74
C LEU A 260 6.40 16.98 19.21
N ILE A 261 7.53 17.46 18.69
CA ILE A 261 7.79 17.50 17.24
C ILE A 261 7.89 16.08 16.68
N THR A 262 8.53 15.17 17.41
CA THR A 262 8.62 13.75 17.01
C THR A 262 7.23 13.09 16.94
N LEU A 263 6.36 13.37 17.91
CA LEU A 263 4.97 12.92 17.91
C LEU A 263 4.17 13.52 16.75
N LEU A 264 4.37 14.80 16.44
CA LEU A 264 3.71 15.45 15.30
C LEU A 264 4.08 14.79 13.97
N ILE A 265 5.37 14.51 13.75
CA ILE A 265 5.83 13.76 12.56
C ILE A 265 5.13 12.40 12.51
N PHE A 266 5.11 11.66 13.63
CA PHE A 266 4.44 10.37 13.70
C PHE A 266 2.95 10.46 13.34
N LEU A 267 2.20 11.42 13.92
CA LEU A 267 0.79 11.61 13.63
C LEU A 267 0.53 11.94 12.16
N ILE A 268 1.35 12.80 11.56
CA ILE A 268 1.29 13.12 10.13
C ILE A 268 1.54 11.86 9.28
N THR A 269 2.48 11.01 9.67
CA THR A 269 2.73 9.74 8.96
C THR A 269 1.63 8.70 9.11
N LEU A 270 0.73 8.84 10.10
CA LEU A 270 -0.47 8.00 10.22
C LEU A 270 -1.64 8.48 9.33
N CYS A 271 -1.68 9.76 8.95
CA CYS A 271 -2.76 10.31 8.11
C CYS A 271 -2.96 9.54 6.78
N PRO A 272 -1.92 9.13 6.03
CA PRO A 272 -2.08 8.27 4.86
C PRO A 272 -2.82 6.97 5.12
N ILE A 273 -2.62 6.34 6.28
CA ILE A 273 -3.27 5.07 6.61
C ILE A 273 -4.78 5.28 6.74
N LEU A 274 -5.19 6.35 7.43
CA LEU A 274 -6.60 6.74 7.55
C LEU A 274 -7.19 7.10 6.18
N LEU A 275 -6.45 7.87 5.37
CA LEU A 275 -6.86 8.24 4.01
C LEU A 275 -7.13 7.00 3.15
N ILE A 276 -6.22 6.01 3.19
CA ILE A 276 -6.36 4.73 2.47
C ILE A 276 -7.57 3.95 2.98
N ALA A 277 -7.79 3.87 4.29
CA ALA A 277 -8.93 3.16 4.87
C ALA A 277 -10.28 3.80 4.50
N ILE A 278 -10.34 5.14 4.51
CA ILE A 278 -11.52 5.90 4.07
C ILE A 278 -11.76 5.66 2.57
N ALA A 279 -10.74 5.81 1.73
CA ALA A 279 -10.85 5.58 0.30
C ALA A 279 -11.27 4.14 -0.04
N ALA A 280 -10.74 3.14 0.68
CA ALA A 280 -11.13 1.74 0.53
C ALA A 280 -12.60 1.52 0.86
N THR A 281 -13.07 2.14 1.95
CA THR A 281 -14.47 2.06 2.36
C THR A 281 -15.38 2.72 1.33
N VAL A 282 -15.03 3.90 0.83
CA VAL A 282 -15.79 4.58 -0.25
C VAL A 282 -15.81 3.74 -1.53
N ALA A 283 -14.68 3.19 -1.95
CA ALA A 283 -14.59 2.33 -3.15
C ALA A 283 -15.41 1.05 -3.01
N ALA A 284 -15.38 0.41 -1.84
CA ALA A 284 -16.18 -0.77 -1.54
C ALA A 284 -17.68 -0.46 -1.53
N GLN A 285 -18.09 0.65 -0.90
CA GLN A 285 -19.50 1.08 -0.88
C GLN A 285 -20.03 1.39 -2.29
N ARG A 286 -19.25 2.11 -3.11
CA ARG A 286 -19.62 2.38 -4.51
C ARG A 286 -19.81 1.11 -5.32
N THR A 287 -18.99 0.09 -5.08
CA THR A 287 -19.08 -1.20 -5.76
C THR A 287 -20.32 -1.99 -5.31
N ARG A 288 -20.69 -1.93 -4.02
CA ARG A 288 -21.88 -2.61 -3.49
C ARG A 288 -23.20 -1.97 -3.93
N ASN A 289 -23.21 -0.65 -4.13
CA ASN A 289 -24.42 0.09 -4.53
C ASN A 289 -24.64 0.12 -6.04
N LEU A 290 -23.96 -0.73 -6.80
CA LEU A 290 -24.19 -0.82 -8.25
C LEU A 290 -25.60 -1.37 -8.52
N PRO A 291 -26.32 -0.80 -9.50
CA PRO A 291 -27.62 -1.32 -9.88
C PRO A 291 -27.49 -2.75 -10.38
N HIS A 292 -28.42 -3.62 -9.96
CA HIS A 292 -28.51 -4.96 -10.51
C HIS A 292 -28.88 -4.88 -11.99
N VAL A 293 -28.01 -5.41 -12.84
CA VAL A 293 -28.24 -5.53 -14.28
C VAL A 293 -28.65 -6.97 -14.57
N ALA A 294 -29.65 -7.16 -15.45
CA ALA A 294 -30.07 -8.49 -15.87
C ALA A 294 -28.88 -9.26 -16.49
N ASN A 295 -28.67 -10.49 -16.03
CA ASN A 295 -27.59 -11.33 -16.52
C ASN A 295 -27.84 -11.67 -18.01
N ASN A 296 -26.84 -11.45 -18.86
CA ASN A 296 -26.89 -11.75 -20.29
C ASN A 296 -26.43 -13.18 -20.63
N GLY A 297 -26.28 -14.04 -19.60
CA GLY A 297 -25.85 -15.42 -19.72
C GLY A 297 -24.33 -15.60 -19.79
N TYR A 298 -23.56 -14.51 -19.75
CA TYR A 298 -22.09 -14.55 -19.71
C TYR A 298 -21.56 -14.25 -18.31
N VAL A 299 -20.46 -14.91 -17.97
CA VAL A 299 -19.69 -14.63 -16.75
C VAL A 299 -18.26 -14.27 -17.09
N LEU A 300 -17.59 -13.57 -16.17
CA LEU A 300 -16.16 -13.30 -16.26
C LEU A 300 -15.38 -14.61 -16.37
N ARG A 301 -14.40 -14.62 -17.28
CA ARG A 301 -13.49 -15.76 -17.44
C ARG A 301 -12.73 -16.06 -16.14
N ASP A 302 -12.62 -17.34 -15.82
CA ASP A 302 -11.77 -17.82 -14.75
C ASP A 302 -10.29 -17.66 -15.14
N ASP A 303 -9.63 -16.69 -14.52
CA ASP A 303 -8.21 -16.37 -14.72
C ASP A 303 -7.33 -16.78 -13.52
N ASP A 304 -7.86 -17.58 -12.57
CA ASP A 304 -7.18 -17.97 -11.32
C ASP A 304 -5.81 -18.62 -11.53
N ARG A 305 -5.60 -19.32 -12.64
CA ARG A 305 -4.31 -19.97 -13.00
C ARG A 305 -3.13 -19.00 -13.08
N TYR A 306 -3.39 -17.71 -13.32
CA TYR A 306 -2.37 -16.68 -13.42
C TYR A 306 -2.06 -16.01 -12.07
N TRP A 307 -2.78 -16.35 -11.00
CA TRP A 307 -2.69 -15.69 -9.70
C TRP A 307 -2.05 -16.62 -8.66
N GLN A 308 -0.73 -16.50 -8.52
CA GLN A 308 0.04 -17.36 -7.63
C GLN A 308 -0.19 -16.98 -6.17
N ALA A 309 -0.62 -17.98 -5.41
CA ALA A 309 -1.11 -17.83 -4.04
C ALA A 309 -2.23 -16.77 -3.88
N GLY A 310 -2.89 -16.37 -4.97
CA GLY A 310 -3.89 -15.30 -4.98
C GLY A 310 -3.32 -13.88 -4.87
N LEU A 311 -1.99 -13.71 -4.79
CA LEU A 311 -1.32 -12.42 -4.57
C LEU A 311 -0.56 -11.91 -5.79
N PHE A 312 0.17 -12.80 -6.48
CA PHE A 312 1.12 -12.42 -7.51
C PHE A 312 0.58 -12.81 -8.89
N TYR A 313 0.43 -11.83 -9.78
CA TYR A 313 -0.01 -12.07 -11.14
C TYR A 313 1.16 -12.44 -12.04
N VAL A 314 1.06 -13.58 -12.73
CA VAL A 314 2.08 -14.08 -13.65
C VAL A 314 1.40 -14.52 -14.94
N ASN A 315 1.45 -13.68 -15.96
CA ASN A 315 0.99 -14.04 -17.30
C ASN A 315 1.93 -13.45 -18.38
N PRO A 316 2.85 -14.25 -18.95
CA PRO A 316 3.75 -13.79 -20.01
C PRO A 316 3.03 -13.32 -21.29
N ASP A 317 1.83 -13.83 -21.55
CA ASP A 317 1.03 -13.51 -22.74
C ASP A 317 0.20 -12.23 -22.58
N ASP A 318 0.13 -11.67 -21.37
CA ASP A 318 -0.55 -10.41 -21.11
C ASP A 318 0.44 -9.22 -21.23
N PRO A 319 0.25 -8.32 -22.20
CA PRO A 319 1.13 -7.15 -22.40
C PRO A 319 1.00 -6.12 -21.27
N SER A 320 0.03 -6.27 -20.37
CA SER A 320 -0.20 -5.32 -19.29
C SER A 320 0.93 -5.35 -18.27
N LEU A 321 1.57 -4.20 -18.03
CA LEU A 321 2.61 -4.05 -17.01
C LEU A 321 2.05 -4.22 -15.60
N MET A 322 0.85 -3.68 -15.35
CA MET A 322 0.19 -3.65 -14.05
C MET A 322 -1.25 -4.13 -14.18
N VAL A 323 -1.71 -4.86 -13.17
CA VAL A 323 -3.08 -5.35 -13.06
C VAL A 323 -3.63 -5.03 -11.66
N PRO A 324 -4.95 -4.78 -11.52
CA PRO A 324 -5.57 -4.60 -10.22
C PRO A 324 -5.32 -5.81 -9.32
N LYS A 325 -5.00 -5.60 -8.03
CA LYS A 325 -4.86 -6.69 -7.07
C LYS A 325 -6.20 -7.37 -6.86
N ARG A 326 -6.17 -8.69 -6.72
CA ARG A 326 -7.33 -9.47 -6.31
C ARG A 326 -7.56 -9.48 -4.80
N PHE A 327 -6.49 -9.37 -4.01
CA PHE A 327 -6.55 -9.26 -2.56
C PHE A 327 -5.90 -7.96 -2.10
N GLY A 328 -6.69 -7.16 -1.39
CA GLY A 328 -6.26 -5.87 -0.85
C GLY A 328 -6.48 -4.70 -1.78
N ILE A 329 -5.75 -3.63 -1.51
CA ILE A 329 -5.92 -2.35 -2.16
C ILE A 329 -4.80 -2.14 -3.19
N GLY A 330 -5.18 -1.66 -4.37
CA GLY A 330 -4.27 -1.15 -5.39
C GLY A 330 -3.93 -2.14 -6.50
N TRP A 331 -2.74 -2.00 -7.07
CA TRP A 331 -2.27 -2.73 -8.24
C TRP A 331 -1.03 -3.55 -7.93
N THR A 332 -0.85 -4.62 -8.72
CA THR A 332 0.37 -5.43 -8.73
C THR A 332 0.98 -5.41 -10.12
N LEU A 333 2.26 -5.72 -10.19
CA LEU A 333 2.96 -5.88 -11.45
C LEU A 333 2.66 -7.27 -12.03
N ASN A 334 2.63 -7.37 -13.37
CA ASN A 334 2.65 -8.65 -14.04
C ASN A 334 4.08 -9.20 -14.04
N PHE A 335 4.37 -10.14 -13.15
CA PHE A 335 5.70 -10.73 -13.01
C PHE A 335 6.13 -11.58 -14.23
N GLY A 336 5.18 -11.95 -15.09
CA GLY A 336 5.48 -12.54 -16.40
C GLY A 336 6.13 -11.55 -17.37
N HIS A 337 5.85 -10.25 -17.21
CA HIS A 337 6.27 -9.20 -18.14
C HIS A 337 7.73 -8.79 -17.93
N PRO A 338 8.61 -8.79 -18.96
CA PRO A 338 10.02 -8.46 -18.82
C PRO A 338 10.27 -7.05 -18.25
N GLN A 339 9.51 -6.05 -18.71
CA GLN A 339 9.66 -4.67 -18.22
C GLN A 339 9.25 -4.52 -16.75
N ALA A 340 8.28 -5.31 -16.27
CA ALA A 340 7.90 -5.29 -14.87
C ALA A 340 9.03 -5.85 -13.98
N ARG A 341 9.68 -6.93 -14.43
CA ARG A 341 10.86 -7.50 -13.75
C ARG A 341 12.02 -6.50 -13.70
N LEU A 342 12.29 -5.80 -14.82
CA LEU A 342 13.30 -4.74 -14.86
C LEU A 342 12.97 -3.60 -13.90
N LEU A 343 11.71 -3.14 -13.86
CA LEU A 343 11.28 -2.07 -12.97
C LEU A 343 11.46 -2.46 -11.49
N ILE A 344 11.13 -3.70 -11.11
CA ILE A 344 11.37 -4.22 -9.76
C ILE A 344 12.86 -4.22 -9.45
N PHE A 345 13.68 -4.74 -10.36
CA PHE A 345 15.14 -4.79 -10.17
C PHE A 345 15.72 -3.38 -9.98
N LEU A 346 15.38 -2.44 -10.85
CA LEU A 346 15.84 -1.05 -10.75
C LEU A 346 15.38 -0.39 -9.45
N PHE A 347 14.12 -0.61 -9.05
CA PHE A 347 13.60 -0.10 -7.78
C PHE A 347 14.37 -0.64 -6.57
N VAL A 348 14.66 -1.94 -6.54
CA VAL A 348 15.42 -2.58 -5.45
C VAL A 348 16.85 -2.03 -5.41
N VAL A 349 17.55 -2.01 -6.55
CA VAL A 349 18.92 -1.45 -6.64
C VAL A 349 18.95 -0.01 -6.16
N PHE A 350 17.99 0.80 -6.60
CA PHE A 350 17.88 2.19 -6.22
C PHE A 350 17.63 2.39 -4.71
N MET A 351 16.74 1.59 -4.12
CA MET A 351 16.50 1.62 -2.67
C MET A 351 17.75 1.22 -1.88
N LEU A 352 18.51 0.23 -2.35
CA LEU A 352 19.79 -0.14 -1.74
C LEU A 352 20.79 1.02 -1.85
N VAL A 353 20.96 1.63 -3.02
CA VAL A 353 21.87 2.76 -3.21
C VAL A 353 21.53 3.89 -2.24
N ILE A 354 20.27 4.34 -2.15
CA ILE A 354 19.88 5.43 -1.24
C ILE A 354 20.13 5.06 0.22
N THR A 355 19.80 3.83 0.63
CA THR A 355 19.96 3.37 2.01
C THR A 355 21.43 3.32 2.43
N PHE A 356 22.31 2.88 1.52
CA PHE A 356 23.74 2.75 1.78
C PHE A 356 24.55 4.00 1.40
N LEU A 357 23.97 4.97 0.70
CA LEU A 357 24.63 6.21 0.29
C LEU A 357 25.30 6.94 1.46
N PRO A 358 24.65 7.11 2.64
CA PRO A 358 25.29 7.76 3.78
C PRO A 358 26.43 6.95 4.39
N LEU A 359 26.52 5.64 4.14
CA LEU A 359 27.64 4.81 4.58
C LEU A 359 28.82 4.88 3.61
N ILE A 360 28.53 5.08 2.32
CA ILE A 360 29.53 5.23 1.26
C ILE A 360 30.17 6.63 1.27
N LEU A 361 29.42 7.66 1.69
CA LEU A 361 29.85 9.06 1.72
C LEU A 361 30.43 9.52 3.08
N ARG A 362 30.66 8.58 4.01
CA ARG A 362 31.45 8.81 5.24
C ARG A 362 32.94 8.79 4.91
#